data_AF-A0A091GX62-F1
#
_entry.id   AF-A0A091GX62-F1
#
_cell.length_a   1.000
_cell.length_b   1.000
_cell.length_c   1.000
_cell.angle_alpha   90.00
_cell.angle_beta   90.00
_cell.angle_gamma   90.00
#
_symmetry.space_group_name_H-M   'P 1'
#
loop_
_entity.id
_entity.type
_entity.pdbx_description
1 polymer ?
#
loop_
_entity_poly.entity_id
_entity_poly.type
_entity_poly.pdbx_seq_one_letter_code
_entity_poly.pdbx_strand_id
1 'polypeptide(L)'
;MALFSPLTPVFIAIICVLIGIVLKKTNGEKEKHETKSKPVSRPWVDEDLKDGTDHHLEEEEIDEEWQGLDENVAHIPFFTERYSEAEMIKRSQQFYELLNKRRSVRFLSDEPVPREVIDNVIRTAGTSPSGAHTEPWTFVVVQDPCLKHKIREIVEEEEEINYKKRMGDRWVNDLKRLRTNWIKEYLDTAPYLILIFKQVYGRLPNGKKKTHYYNEISVSIACGILLAALQ
;
A
#
# COMPACT_ATOMS: atom_id res chain seq x y z
N MET A 1 -42.84 50.73 53.28
CA MET A 1 -43.86 50.20 52.34
C MET A 1 -43.37 50.46 50.93
N ALA A 2 -42.68 49.50 50.32
CA ALA A 2 -42.30 49.59 48.91
C ALA A 2 -43.46 49.01 48.08
N LEU A 3 -44.08 49.87 47.27
CA LEU A 3 -45.17 49.52 46.38
C LEU A 3 -44.61 48.66 45.23
N PHE A 4 -44.94 47.38 45.20
CA PHE A 4 -44.67 46.53 44.04
C PHE A 4 -45.56 46.99 42.88
N SER A 5 -44.95 47.69 41.92
CA SER A 5 -45.61 48.09 40.67
C SER A 5 -46.02 46.85 39.86
N PRO A 6 -47.24 46.77 39.30
CA PRO A 6 -47.73 45.61 38.54
C PRO A 6 -46.91 45.33 37.26
N LEU A 7 -45.97 46.20 36.91
CA LEU A 7 -45.05 46.05 35.78
C LEU A 7 -43.83 45.17 36.09
N THR A 8 -43.55 44.87 37.37
CA THR A 8 -42.38 44.06 37.78
C THR A 8 -42.36 42.60 37.27
N PRO A 9 -43.45 41.81 37.35
CA PRO A 9 -43.44 40.44 36.83
C PRO A 9 -43.34 40.40 35.29
N VAL A 10 -43.90 41.39 34.60
CA VAL A 10 -43.81 41.51 33.13
C VAL A 10 -42.37 41.83 32.70
N PHE A 11 -41.68 42.71 33.42
CA PHE A 11 -40.29 43.05 33.15
C PHE A 11 -39.35 41.86 33.37
N ILE A 12 -39.58 41.06 34.42
CA ILE A 12 -38.82 39.84 34.69
C ILE A 12 -39.06 38.79 33.59
N ALA A 13 -40.29 38.61 33.12
CA ALA A 13 -40.60 37.69 32.03
C ALA A 13 -39.91 38.10 30.72
N ILE A 14 -39.90 39.40 30.39
CA ILE A 14 -39.20 39.93 29.20
C ILE A 14 -37.69 39.72 29.32
N ILE A 15 -37.10 39.96 30.50
CA ILE A 15 -35.67 39.70 30.75
C ILE A 15 -35.35 38.20 30.59
N CYS A 16 -36.17 37.30 31.12
CA CYS A 16 -35.98 35.85 30.97
C CYS A 16 -36.07 35.40 29.51
N VAL A 17 -36.99 35.97 28.72
CA VAL A 17 -37.11 35.69 27.27
C VAL A 17 -35.90 36.24 26.51
N LEU A 18 -35.43 37.45 26.83
CA LEU A 18 -34.24 38.04 26.22
C LEU A 18 -32.98 37.24 26.56
N ILE A 19 -32.82 36.79 27.80
CA ILE A 19 -31.73 35.89 28.22
C ILE A 19 -31.83 34.55 27.47
N GLY A 20 -33.02 33.98 27.32
CA GLY A 20 -33.25 32.76 26.55
C GLY A 20 -32.89 32.92 25.06
N ILE A 21 -33.20 34.07 24.44
CA ILE A 21 -32.85 34.37 23.05
C ILE A 21 -31.35 34.58 22.90
N VAL A 22 -30.70 35.29 23.83
CA VAL A 22 -29.24 35.49 23.82
C VAL A 22 -28.53 34.15 24.02
N LEU A 23 -28.95 33.32 24.99
CA LEU A 23 -28.39 31.98 25.22
C LEU A 23 -28.59 31.06 24.01
N LYS A 24 -29.76 31.12 23.36
CA LYS A 24 -30.03 30.37 22.12
C LYS A 24 -29.19 30.87 20.94
N LYS A 25 -28.94 32.18 20.83
CA LYS A 25 -28.08 32.75 19.79
C LYS A 25 -26.60 32.41 20.03
N THR A 26 -26.14 32.40 21.28
CA THR A 26 -24.77 31.96 21.63
C THR A 26 -24.56 30.45 21.47
N ASN A 27 -25.61 29.63 21.62
CA ASN A 27 -25.54 28.20 21.31
C ASN A 27 -25.72 27.90 19.82
N GLY A 28 -26.44 28.75 19.07
CA GLY A 28 -26.66 28.60 17.63
C GLY A 28 -25.46 28.96 16.74
N GLU A 29 -24.45 29.64 17.29
CA GLU A 29 -23.18 29.95 16.58
C GLU A 29 -22.04 28.98 16.93
N LYS A 30 -22.27 27.98 17.80
CA LYS A 30 -21.25 26.99 18.22
C LYS A 30 -21.35 25.63 17.52
N GLU A 31 -22.23 25.47 16.54
CA GLU A 31 -22.24 24.28 15.66
C GLU A 31 -21.83 24.64 14.23
N LYS A 32 -20.78 23.94 13.78
CA LYS A 32 -20.19 23.90 12.42
C LYS A 32 -19.29 25.06 12.03
N HIS A 33 -18.24 25.27 12.82
CA HIS A 33 -16.91 25.45 12.24
C HIS A 33 -16.08 24.19 12.51
N GLU A 34 -16.54 23.05 11.97
CA GLU A 34 -15.58 22.04 11.54
C GLU A 34 -14.73 22.73 10.47
N THR A 35 -13.53 23.16 10.83
CA THR A 35 -12.45 23.17 9.86
C THR A 35 -12.26 21.71 9.47
N LYS A 36 -13.10 21.22 8.56
CA LYS A 36 -12.64 20.19 7.63
C LYS A 36 -11.48 20.86 6.92
N SER A 37 -10.27 20.70 7.45
CA SER A 37 -9.15 20.56 6.56
C SER A 37 -9.61 19.51 5.58
N LYS A 38 -9.98 19.92 4.36
CA LYS A 38 -10.09 18.96 3.27
C LYS A 38 -8.82 18.14 3.42
N PRO A 39 -8.88 16.80 3.59
CA PRO A 39 -7.68 16.03 3.38
C PRO A 39 -7.19 16.50 2.02
N VAL A 40 -5.97 17.01 1.97
CA VAL A 40 -5.35 17.35 0.69
C VAL A 40 -5.33 16.01 -0.01
N SER A 41 -6.34 15.75 -0.84
CA SER A 41 -6.43 14.51 -1.59
C SER A 41 -5.14 14.47 -2.36
N ARG A 42 -4.36 13.43 -2.13
CA ARG A 42 -3.17 13.13 -2.90
C ARG A 42 -3.63 12.01 -3.83
N PRO A 43 -4.15 12.32 -5.04
CA PRO A 43 -4.71 11.30 -5.92
C PRO A 43 -3.75 10.12 -6.03
N TRP A 44 -2.46 10.41 -6.23
CA TRP A 44 -1.40 9.42 -6.36
C TRP A 44 -1.03 8.60 -5.13
N VAL A 45 -1.36 9.04 -3.90
CA VAL A 45 -1.03 8.28 -2.66
C VAL A 45 -2.28 7.60 -2.09
N ASP A 46 -3.43 8.25 -2.27
CA ASP A 46 -4.71 7.78 -1.75
C ASP A 46 -5.45 6.87 -2.75
N GLU A 47 -5.16 6.93 -4.06
CA GLU A 47 -5.64 5.95 -5.06
C GLU A 47 -4.86 4.64 -5.00
N ASP A 48 -3.57 4.66 -4.69
CA ASP A 48 -2.75 3.44 -4.56
C ASP A 48 -3.25 2.54 -3.42
N LEU A 49 -3.80 3.11 -2.35
CA LEU A 49 -4.38 2.35 -1.23
C LEU A 49 -5.77 1.79 -1.51
N LYS A 50 -6.43 2.25 -2.59
CA LYS A 50 -7.65 1.62 -3.07
C LYS A 50 -7.21 0.48 -3.97
N ASP A 51 -7.33 -0.75 -3.49
CA ASP A 51 -7.20 -1.84 -4.43
C ASP A 51 -8.28 -1.66 -5.51
N GLY A 52 -7.95 -1.96 -6.78
CA GLY A 52 -8.90 -1.81 -7.88
C GLY A 52 -10.12 -2.74 -7.77
N THR A 53 -10.24 -3.51 -6.69
CA THR A 53 -11.40 -4.34 -6.34
C THR A 53 -12.44 -3.58 -5.51
N ASP A 54 -12.11 -2.42 -4.93
CA ASP A 54 -13.05 -1.52 -4.23
C ASP A 54 -13.86 -0.59 -5.16
N HIS A 55 -13.55 -0.56 -6.46
CA HIS A 55 -14.48 0.04 -7.41
C HIS A 55 -15.75 -0.79 -7.39
N HIS A 56 -16.87 -0.16 -6.98
CA HIS A 56 -18.23 -0.65 -7.14
C HIS A 56 -18.30 -1.46 -8.42
N LEU A 57 -18.27 -2.79 -8.27
CA LEU A 57 -18.79 -3.69 -9.27
C LEU A 57 -20.26 -3.29 -9.30
N GLU A 58 -20.62 -2.42 -10.24
CA GLU A 58 -22.02 -2.28 -10.65
C GLU A 58 -22.51 -3.71 -10.82
N GLU A 59 -23.57 -4.07 -10.09
CA GLU A 59 -24.11 -5.43 -9.96
C GLU A 59 -24.51 -6.07 -11.31
N GLU A 60 -24.28 -5.37 -12.44
CA GLU A 60 -24.78 -5.68 -13.77
C GLU A 60 -23.88 -6.60 -14.62
N GLU A 61 -22.68 -6.98 -14.17
CA GLU A 61 -21.84 -7.98 -14.87
C GLU A 61 -21.32 -9.11 -13.95
N ILE A 62 -22.09 -9.51 -12.95
CA ILE A 62 -21.87 -10.81 -12.30
C ILE A 62 -22.48 -11.88 -13.20
N ASP A 63 -21.78 -12.27 -14.26
CA ASP A 63 -21.93 -13.64 -14.75
C ASP A 63 -21.56 -14.54 -13.56
N GLU A 64 -22.57 -15.14 -12.92
CA GLU A 64 -22.50 -16.08 -11.79
C GLU A 64 -21.73 -17.39 -12.12
N GLU A 65 -20.86 -17.37 -13.12
CA GLU A 65 -20.10 -18.53 -13.55
C GLU A 65 -18.76 -18.53 -12.81
N TRP A 66 -18.66 -19.37 -11.78
CA TRP A 66 -17.43 -19.70 -11.07
C TRP A 66 -16.24 -19.78 -12.05
N GLN A 67 -15.26 -18.89 -11.84
CA GLN A 67 -14.25 -18.54 -12.84
C GLN A 67 -13.09 -19.57 -12.96
N GLY A 68 -13.42 -20.84 -13.15
CA GLY A 68 -12.51 -21.81 -13.76
C GLY A 68 -11.36 -22.33 -12.88
N LEU A 69 -11.60 -22.55 -11.60
CA LEU A 69 -10.82 -23.54 -10.84
C LEU A 69 -11.72 -24.77 -10.63
N ASP A 70 -11.14 -25.96 -10.77
CA ASP A 70 -11.84 -27.24 -10.62
C ASP A 70 -12.68 -27.21 -9.33
N GLU A 71 -14.01 -27.32 -9.42
CA GLU A 71 -14.89 -27.28 -8.24
C GLU A 71 -14.58 -28.44 -7.27
N ASN A 72 -13.83 -29.45 -7.75
CA ASN A 72 -13.46 -30.63 -7.01
C ASN A 72 -11.93 -30.72 -6.72
N VAL A 73 -11.30 -29.64 -6.25
CA VAL A 73 -9.94 -29.76 -5.71
C VAL A 73 -9.97 -30.65 -4.46
N ALA A 74 -9.29 -31.79 -4.52
CA ALA A 74 -9.18 -32.70 -3.39
C ALA A 74 -8.39 -32.08 -2.24
N HIS A 75 -8.95 -32.13 -1.02
CA HIS A 75 -8.22 -31.76 0.19
C HIS A 75 -7.29 -32.89 0.62
N ILE A 76 -6.04 -32.55 0.94
CA ILE A 76 -5.04 -33.50 1.43
C ILE A 76 -4.61 -33.15 2.86
N PRO A 77 -4.25 -34.13 3.71
CA PRO A 77 -3.73 -33.84 5.04
C PRO A 77 -2.41 -33.05 4.98
N PHE A 78 -2.30 -32.01 5.80
CA PHE A 78 -1.09 -31.21 5.92
C PHE A 78 -0.12 -31.85 6.92
N PHE A 79 1.09 -32.16 6.46
CA PHE A 79 2.18 -32.66 7.30
C PHE A 79 3.31 -31.64 7.33
N THR A 80 3.85 -31.38 8.53
CA THR A 80 4.95 -30.44 8.72
C THR A 80 5.90 -30.95 9.79
N GLU A 81 7.17 -30.54 9.69
CA GLU A 81 8.16 -30.80 10.72
C GLU A 81 7.83 -29.98 11.97
N ARG A 82 7.69 -30.66 13.10
CA ARG A 82 7.46 -30.01 14.39
C ARG A 82 8.76 -29.95 15.18
N TYR A 83 9.17 -28.72 15.54
CA TYR A 83 10.34 -28.47 16.37
C TYR A 83 9.99 -28.47 17.86
N SER A 84 10.99 -28.70 18.72
CA SER A 84 10.84 -28.47 20.16
C SER A 84 10.76 -26.97 20.46
N GLU A 85 10.15 -26.58 21.58
CA GLU A 85 10.00 -25.17 21.95
C GLU A 85 11.34 -24.43 22.03
N ALA A 86 12.38 -25.08 22.58
CA ALA A 86 13.72 -24.52 22.65
C ALA A 86 14.30 -24.26 21.25
N GLU A 87 14.09 -25.17 20.30
CA GLU A 87 14.56 -24.98 18.93
C GLU A 87 13.73 -23.93 18.19
N MET A 88 12.41 -23.85 18.42
CA MET A 88 11.55 -22.79 17.86
C MET A 88 12.04 -21.40 18.27
N ILE A 89 12.31 -21.19 19.56
CA ILE A 89 12.82 -19.92 20.10
C ILE A 89 14.16 -19.56 19.46
N LYS A 90 15.07 -20.53 19.37
CA LYS A 90 16.39 -20.34 18.78
C LYS A 90 16.30 -19.95 17.30
N ARG A 91 15.52 -20.67 16.51
CA ARG A 91 15.34 -20.41 15.07
C ARG A 91 14.69 -19.06 14.82
N SER A 92 13.65 -18.70 15.58
CA SER A 92 12.99 -17.40 15.42
C SER A 92 13.93 -16.24 15.76
N GLN A 93 14.76 -16.39 16.81
CA GLN A 93 15.75 -15.37 17.18
C GLN A 93 16.81 -15.19 16.09
N GLN A 94 17.35 -16.29 15.56
CA GLN A 94 18.34 -16.24 14.49
C GLN A 94 17.78 -15.63 13.20
N PHE A 95 16.54 -15.96 12.85
CA PHE A 95 15.87 -15.39 11.67
C PHE A 95 15.62 -13.89 11.84
N TYR A 96 15.18 -13.45 13.03
CA TYR A 96 15.06 -12.03 13.35
C TYR A 96 16.41 -11.32 13.21
N GLU A 97 17.49 -11.86 13.78
CA GLU A 97 18.82 -11.28 13.72
C GLU A 97 19.36 -11.20 12.28
N LEU A 98 19.05 -12.19 11.43
CA LEU A 98 19.37 -12.16 10.01
C LEU A 98 18.64 -11.02 9.31
N LEU A 99 17.31 -10.95 9.41
CA LEU A 99 16.51 -9.93 8.72
C LEU A 99 16.74 -8.51 9.26
N ASN A 100 17.12 -8.37 10.53
CA ASN A 100 17.47 -7.09 11.12
C ASN A 100 18.76 -6.49 10.54
N LYS A 101 19.63 -7.31 9.93
CA LYS A 101 20.81 -6.82 9.18
C LYS A 101 20.45 -6.20 7.84
N ARG A 102 19.26 -6.48 7.31
CA ARG A 102 18.82 -5.99 6.00
C ARG A 102 18.70 -4.48 5.98
N ARG A 103 19.36 -3.86 5.00
CA ARG A 103 19.25 -2.43 4.70
C ARG A 103 18.93 -2.25 3.23
N SER A 104 18.20 -1.18 2.90
CA SER A 104 18.04 -0.77 1.51
C SER A 104 19.34 -0.10 1.03
N VAL A 105 20.12 -0.83 0.25
CA VAL A 105 21.40 -0.40 -0.33
C VAL A 105 21.15 0.26 -1.69
N ARG A 106 21.75 1.43 -1.92
CA ARG A 106 21.60 2.20 -3.18
C ARG A 106 22.90 2.32 -3.99
N PHE A 107 23.94 1.65 -3.54
CA PHE A 107 25.25 1.56 -4.19
C PHE A 107 25.55 0.08 -4.34
N LEU A 108 25.45 -0.43 -5.56
CA LEU A 108 25.58 -1.85 -5.88
C LEU A 108 26.84 -2.07 -6.71
N SER A 109 27.49 -3.21 -6.50
CA SER A 109 28.60 -3.66 -7.35
C SER A 109 28.04 -4.22 -8.67
N ASP A 110 28.84 -4.14 -9.71
CA ASP A 110 28.66 -4.80 -11.01
C ASP A 110 29.16 -6.26 -11.01
N GLU A 111 29.61 -6.79 -9.88
CA GLU A 111 30.02 -8.18 -9.73
C GLU A 111 28.87 -9.12 -10.14
N PRO A 112 29.12 -10.09 -11.05
CA PRO A 112 28.09 -11.02 -11.48
C PRO A 112 27.54 -11.88 -10.33
N VAL A 113 26.22 -12.03 -10.30
CA VAL A 113 25.54 -12.95 -9.38
C VAL A 113 25.12 -14.21 -10.15
N PRO A 114 25.27 -15.42 -9.59
CA PRO A 114 24.81 -16.64 -10.26
C PRO A 114 23.31 -16.60 -10.56
N ARG A 115 22.93 -16.90 -11.81
CA ARG A 115 21.53 -16.85 -12.26
C ARG A 115 20.61 -17.74 -11.43
N GLU A 116 21.09 -18.90 -11.01
CA GLU A 116 20.32 -19.84 -10.19
C GLU A 116 19.92 -19.24 -8.83
N VAL A 117 20.74 -18.36 -8.25
CA VAL A 117 20.39 -17.64 -7.01
C VAL A 117 19.17 -16.74 -7.26
N ILE A 118 19.16 -16.01 -8.38
CA ILE A 118 18.04 -15.15 -8.78
C ILE A 118 16.76 -15.98 -9.02
N ASP A 119 16.89 -17.12 -9.70
CA ASP A 119 15.76 -18.00 -9.94
C ASP A 119 15.21 -18.58 -8.61
N ASN A 120 16.08 -18.93 -7.67
CA ASN A 120 15.67 -19.45 -6.37
C ASN A 120 14.94 -18.41 -5.51
N VAL A 121 15.43 -17.16 -5.42
CA VAL A 121 14.72 -16.13 -4.64
C VAL A 121 13.35 -15.78 -5.25
N ILE A 122 13.20 -15.87 -6.59
CA ILE A 122 11.92 -15.70 -7.27
C ILE A 122 10.98 -16.89 -7.00
N ARG A 123 11.49 -18.13 -7.03
CA ARG A 123 10.71 -19.31 -6.64
C ARG A 123 10.23 -19.20 -5.19
N THR A 124 11.08 -18.72 -4.28
CA THR A 124 10.69 -18.46 -2.89
C THR A 124 9.61 -17.39 -2.81
N ALA A 125 9.71 -16.29 -3.57
CA ALA A 125 8.63 -15.30 -3.65
C ALA A 125 7.32 -15.89 -4.17
N GLY A 126 7.39 -16.81 -5.14
CA GLY A 126 6.24 -17.53 -5.70
C GLY A 126 5.51 -18.44 -4.71
N THR A 127 6.09 -18.77 -3.55
CA THR A 127 5.40 -19.55 -2.50
C THR A 127 4.47 -18.68 -1.65
N SER A 128 4.26 -17.42 -2.01
CA SER A 128 3.42 -16.50 -1.25
C SER A 128 1.95 -16.90 -1.28
N PRO A 129 1.17 -16.59 -0.23
CA PRO A 129 -0.27 -16.67 -0.32
C PRO A 129 -0.82 -15.61 -1.28
N SER A 130 -1.95 -15.91 -1.92
CA SER A 130 -2.69 -14.96 -2.76
C SER A 130 -4.19 -15.16 -2.61
N GLY A 131 -4.95 -14.08 -2.78
CA GLY A 131 -6.42 -14.12 -2.76
C GLY A 131 -6.95 -15.16 -3.76
N ALA A 132 -7.73 -16.12 -3.27
CA ALA A 132 -8.27 -17.23 -4.06
C ALA A 132 -7.23 -18.01 -4.88
N HIS A 133 -5.98 -18.11 -4.41
CA HIS A 133 -4.88 -18.80 -5.11
C HIS A 133 -4.71 -18.32 -6.56
N THR A 134 -4.74 -17.00 -6.74
CA THR A 134 -4.65 -16.36 -8.07
C THR A 134 -3.23 -16.14 -8.56
N GLU A 135 -2.24 -16.18 -7.66
CA GLU A 135 -0.80 -15.97 -7.95
C GLU A 135 -0.54 -14.77 -8.87
N PRO A 136 -1.05 -13.56 -8.54
CA PRO A 136 -1.21 -12.47 -9.50
C PRO A 136 0.08 -11.65 -9.68
N TRP A 137 1.23 -12.31 -9.82
CA TRP A 137 2.55 -11.67 -9.92
C TRP A 137 3.30 -12.09 -11.18
N THR A 138 4.03 -11.14 -11.76
CA THR A 138 5.04 -11.40 -12.79
C THR A 138 6.35 -10.79 -12.36
N PHE A 139 7.39 -11.62 -12.24
CA PHE A 139 8.76 -11.19 -11.96
C PHE A 139 9.53 -11.07 -13.27
N VAL A 140 9.78 -9.83 -13.71
CA VAL A 140 10.56 -9.54 -14.93
C VAL A 140 12.03 -9.33 -14.53
N VAL A 141 12.89 -10.26 -14.93
CA VAL A 141 14.33 -10.21 -14.66
C VAL A 141 15.05 -9.60 -15.86
N VAL A 142 15.73 -8.47 -15.64
CA VAL A 142 16.48 -7.74 -16.67
C VAL A 142 17.97 -7.82 -16.36
N GLN A 143 18.74 -8.41 -17.27
CA GLN A 143 20.20 -8.49 -17.23
C GLN A 143 20.86 -7.69 -18.37
N ASP A 144 20.15 -7.52 -19.49
CA ASP A 144 20.66 -6.86 -20.68
C ASP A 144 21.06 -5.40 -20.40
N PRO A 145 22.34 -5.02 -20.59
CA PRO A 145 22.81 -3.68 -20.27
C PRO A 145 22.08 -2.57 -21.03
N CYS A 146 21.74 -2.79 -22.30
CA CYS A 146 21.05 -1.80 -23.12
C CYS A 146 19.62 -1.56 -22.62
N LEU A 147 18.91 -2.62 -22.22
CA LEU A 147 17.56 -2.53 -21.66
C LEU A 147 17.58 -1.91 -20.27
N LYS A 148 18.56 -2.25 -19.42
CA LYS A 148 18.77 -1.59 -18.12
C LYS A 148 19.00 -0.08 -18.28
N HIS A 149 19.81 0.31 -19.25
CA HIS A 149 20.07 1.73 -19.51
C HIS A 149 18.83 2.48 -19.98
N LYS A 150 18.03 1.90 -20.88
CA LYS A 150 16.73 2.47 -21.28
C LYS A 150 15.77 2.62 -20.10
N ILE A 151 15.73 1.65 -19.18
CA ILE A 151 14.94 1.74 -17.95
C ILE A 151 15.45 2.91 -17.10
N ARG A 152 16.77 3.06 -16.97
CA ARG A 152 17.38 4.16 -16.23
C ARG A 152 16.97 5.52 -16.79
N GLU A 153 17.09 5.72 -18.10
CA GLU A 153 16.71 6.99 -18.75
C GLU A 153 15.26 7.39 -18.41
N ILE A 154 14.32 6.44 -18.56
CA ILE A 154 12.90 6.66 -18.25
C ILE A 154 12.70 7.00 -16.76
N VAL A 155 13.35 6.26 -15.86
CA VAL A 155 13.20 6.48 -14.41
C VAL A 155 13.80 7.82 -13.98
N GLU A 156 14.97 8.19 -14.49
CA GLU A 156 15.62 9.46 -14.14
C GLU A 156 14.84 10.67 -14.66
N GLU A 157 14.28 10.60 -15.87
CA GLU A 157 13.41 11.64 -16.43
C GLU A 157 12.16 11.85 -15.56
N GLU A 158 11.43 10.78 -15.23
CA GLU A 158 10.24 10.87 -14.39
C GLU A 158 10.55 11.29 -12.95
N GLU A 159 11.66 10.82 -12.37
CA GLU A 159 12.11 11.23 -11.05
C GLU A 159 12.53 12.71 -11.01
N GLU A 160 13.16 13.23 -12.05
CA GLU A 160 13.48 14.66 -12.12
C GLU A 160 12.20 15.50 -12.06
N ILE A 161 11.16 15.09 -12.80
CA ILE A 161 9.83 15.73 -12.74
C ILE A 161 9.20 15.57 -11.35
N ASN A 162 9.33 14.40 -10.73
CA ASN A 162 8.80 14.12 -9.39
C ASN A 162 9.40 15.06 -8.34
N TYR A 163 10.74 15.13 -8.27
CA TYR A 163 11.46 15.98 -7.32
C TYR A 163 11.19 17.46 -7.54
N LYS A 164 11.03 17.90 -8.80
CA LYS A 164 10.81 19.32 -9.12
C LYS A 164 9.37 19.77 -8.96
N LYS A 165 8.38 18.88 -9.18
CA LYS A 165 6.97 19.27 -9.32
C LYS A 165 5.98 18.36 -8.60
N ARG A 166 5.99 17.03 -8.83
CA ARG A 166 4.86 16.17 -8.44
C ARG A 166 4.82 15.80 -6.95
N MET A 167 5.97 15.68 -6.30
CA MET A 167 6.04 15.21 -4.90
C MET A 167 5.65 16.29 -3.87
N GLY A 168 5.83 17.56 -4.24
CA GLY A 168 5.65 18.71 -3.35
C GLY A 168 6.70 18.81 -2.25
N ASP A 169 6.77 19.99 -1.60
CA ASP A 169 7.86 20.32 -0.66
C ASP A 169 7.94 19.37 0.53
N ARG A 170 6.80 18.90 1.04
CA ARG A 170 6.76 18.01 2.21
C ARG A 170 7.45 16.69 1.92
N TRP A 171 7.10 16.03 0.81
CA TRP A 171 7.67 14.73 0.48
C TRP A 171 9.16 14.87 0.13
N VAL A 172 9.54 15.91 -0.61
CA VAL A 172 10.97 16.19 -0.89
C VAL A 172 11.75 16.40 0.41
N ASN A 173 11.18 17.11 1.39
CA ASN A 173 11.82 17.29 2.70
C ASN A 173 11.97 15.97 3.48
N ASP A 174 10.96 15.10 3.45
CA ASP A 174 11.00 13.79 4.11
C ASP A 174 12.11 12.88 3.54
N LEU A 175 12.46 13.06 2.25
CA LEU A 175 13.52 12.32 1.57
C LEU A 175 14.94 12.85 1.85
N LYS A 176 15.11 14.08 2.34
CA LYS A 176 16.44 14.69 2.58
C LYS A 176 17.33 13.83 3.45
N ARG A 177 16.77 13.17 4.48
CA ARG A 177 17.53 12.28 5.37
C ARG A 177 18.12 11.06 4.65
N LEU A 178 17.51 10.65 3.53
CA LEU A 178 17.96 9.52 2.72
C LEU A 178 18.99 9.91 1.66
N ARG A 179 19.19 11.22 1.43
CA ARG A 179 20.10 11.78 0.42
C ARG A 179 19.86 11.21 -0.97
N THR A 180 18.60 10.92 -1.30
CA THR A 180 18.18 10.46 -2.62
C THR A 180 17.96 11.65 -3.55
N ASN A 181 18.25 11.46 -4.84
CA ASN A 181 17.96 12.40 -5.92
C ASN A 181 17.38 11.62 -7.12
N TRP A 182 17.27 12.29 -8.26
CA TRP A 182 16.77 11.68 -9.50
C TRP A 182 17.78 10.78 -10.21
N ILE A 183 19.08 10.85 -9.88
CA ILE A 183 20.13 10.02 -10.51
C ILE A 183 20.11 8.62 -9.90
N LYS A 184 19.93 7.59 -10.73
CA LYS A 184 19.75 6.19 -10.32
C LYS A 184 20.81 5.27 -10.95
N GLU A 185 22.08 5.54 -10.66
CA GLU A 185 23.23 4.79 -11.20
C GLU A 185 23.16 3.27 -10.94
N TYR A 186 22.53 2.86 -9.84
CA TYR A 186 22.29 1.45 -9.52
C TYR A 186 21.47 0.70 -10.58
N LEU A 187 20.71 1.39 -11.44
CA LEU A 187 19.97 0.76 -12.53
C LEU A 187 20.87 0.24 -13.65
N ASP A 188 22.04 0.87 -13.86
CA ASP A 188 23.04 0.39 -14.81
C ASP A 188 24.02 -0.60 -14.16
N THR A 189 24.51 -0.26 -12.96
CA THR A 189 25.58 -1.01 -12.30
C THR A 189 25.13 -2.37 -11.76
N ALA A 190 23.92 -2.48 -11.20
CA ALA A 190 23.44 -3.75 -10.65
C ALA A 190 23.37 -4.86 -11.72
N PRO A 191 23.85 -6.09 -11.43
CA PRO A 191 23.89 -7.16 -12.43
C PRO A 191 22.49 -7.61 -12.89
N TYR A 192 21.47 -7.47 -12.05
CA TYR A 192 20.08 -7.77 -12.34
C TYR A 192 19.15 -6.67 -11.83
N LEU A 193 18.11 -6.37 -12.60
CA LEU A 193 16.92 -5.68 -12.12
C LEU A 193 15.76 -6.68 -12.06
N ILE A 194 15.04 -6.70 -10.94
CA ILE A 194 13.80 -7.49 -10.81
C ILE A 194 12.65 -6.49 -10.73
N LEU A 195 11.86 -6.40 -11.80
CA LEU A 195 10.66 -5.57 -11.85
C LEU A 195 9.46 -6.47 -11.54
N ILE A 196 8.70 -6.11 -10.51
CA ILE A 196 7.59 -6.90 -10.01
C ILE A 196 6.29 -6.24 -10.48
N PHE A 197 5.53 -6.96 -11.30
CA PHE A 197 4.25 -6.49 -11.80
C PHE A 197 3.12 -7.23 -11.09
N LYS A 198 2.14 -6.47 -10.59
CA LYS A 198 0.84 -7.03 -10.19
C LYS A 198 -0.01 -7.26 -11.44
N GLN A 199 -0.61 -8.45 -11.53
CA GLN A 199 -1.62 -8.75 -12.53
C GLN A 199 -2.98 -8.31 -11.97
N VAL A 200 -3.49 -7.17 -12.43
CA VAL A 200 -4.77 -6.61 -11.95
C VAL A 200 -5.95 -7.54 -12.24
N TYR A 201 -5.83 -8.33 -13.31
CA TYR A 201 -6.71 -9.43 -13.65
C TYR A 201 -5.93 -10.50 -14.42
N GLY A 202 -6.47 -11.72 -14.48
CA GLY A 202 -5.95 -12.82 -15.27
C GLY A 202 -6.82 -13.12 -16.48
N ARG A 203 -6.41 -14.08 -17.32
CA ARG A 203 -7.21 -14.59 -18.43
C ARG A 203 -7.35 -16.10 -18.28
N LEU A 204 -8.59 -16.59 -18.37
CA LEU A 204 -8.89 -18.01 -18.41
C LEU A 204 -8.57 -18.59 -19.81
N PRO A 205 -8.43 -19.93 -19.96
CA PRO A 205 -8.18 -20.56 -21.26
C PRO A 205 -9.24 -20.24 -22.32
N ASN A 206 -10.48 -19.97 -21.92
CA ASN A 206 -11.58 -19.56 -22.79
C ASN A 206 -11.55 -18.06 -23.18
N GLY A 207 -10.53 -17.31 -22.74
CA GLY A 207 -10.36 -15.88 -22.99
C GLY A 207 -11.14 -14.96 -22.05
N LYS A 208 -12.02 -15.49 -21.18
CA LYS A 208 -12.74 -14.70 -20.17
C LYS A 208 -11.77 -14.12 -19.14
N LYS A 209 -12.14 -12.97 -18.56
CA LYS A 209 -11.39 -12.30 -17.50
C LYS A 209 -11.48 -13.12 -16.20
N LYS A 210 -10.34 -13.36 -15.56
CA LYS A 210 -10.24 -13.93 -14.20
C LYS A 210 -10.00 -12.80 -13.21
N THR A 211 -10.83 -12.70 -12.18
CA THR A 211 -10.65 -11.71 -11.12
C THR A 211 -9.49 -12.09 -10.21
N HIS A 212 -8.61 -11.14 -9.92
CA HIS A 212 -7.53 -11.31 -8.94
C HIS A 212 -7.83 -10.48 -7.69
N TYR A 213 -8.42 -11.13 -6.69
CA TYR A 213 -8.79 -10.51 -5.42
C TYR A 213 -7.55 -10.10 -4.62
N TYR A 214 -7.55 -8.89 -4.06
CA TYR A 214 -6.45 -8.37 -3.23
C TYR A 214 -5.08 -8.50 -3.92
N ASN A 215 -5.02 -8.30 -5.24
CA ASN A 215 -3.81 -8.55 -6.03
C ASN A 215 -2.60 -7.73 -5.56
N GLU A 216 -2.82 -6.47 -5.18
CA GLU A 216 -1.74 -5.62 -4.68
C GLU A 216 -1.18 -6.12 -3.34
N ILE A 217 -2.06 -6.49 -2.41
CA ILE A 217 -1.65 -7.05 -1.11
C ILE A 217 -0.90 -8.37 -1.33
N SER A 218 -1.44 -9.25 -2.19
CA SER A 218 -0.83 -10.54 -2.52
C SER A 218 0.58 -10.37 -3.10
N VAL A 219 0.75 -9.46 -4.07
CA VAL A 219 2.06 -9.16 -4.67
C VAL A 219 3.00 -8.50 -3.66
N SER A 220 2.49 -7.64 -2.78
CA SER A 220 3.29 -7.01 -1.73
C SER A 220 3.83 -8.02 -0.70
N ILE A 221 3.04 -9.05 -0.35
CA ILE A 221 3.51 -10.18 0.46
C ILE A 221 4.64 -10.91 -0.27
N ALA A 222 4.48 -11.16 -1.58
CA ALA A 222 5.53 -11.78 -2.39
C ALA A 222 6.81 -10.95 -2.47
N CYS A 223 6.70 -9.62 -2.55
CA CYS A 223 7.85 -8.72 -2.41
C CYS A 223 8.53 -8.89 -1.04
N GLY A 224 7.77 -9.03 0.04
CA GLY A 224 8.29 -9.28 1.39
C GLY A 224 9.10 -10.57 1.48
N ILE A 225 8.57 -11.67 0.93
CA ILE A 225 9.27 -12.96 0.86
C ILE A 225 10.51 -12.87 -0.03
N LEU A 226 10.43 -12.19 -1.17
CA LEU A 226 11.58 -11.95 -2.06
C LEU A 226 12.70 -11.19 -1.34
N LEU A 227 12.36 -10.15 -0.57
CA LEU A 227 13.32 -9.38 0.22
C LEU A 227 13.97 -10.21 1.32
N ALA A 228 13.23 -11.15 1.93
CA ALA A 228 13.78 -12.08 2.91
C ALA A 228 14.71 -13.11 2.27
N ALA A 229 14.40 -13.60 1.06
CA ALA A 229 15.22 -14.56 0.34
C ALA A 229 16.52 -13.96 -0.22
N LEU A 230 16.54 -12.66 -0.51
CA LEU A 230 17.75 -11.93 -0.92
C LEU A 230 18.74 -11.67 0.23
N GLN A 231 18.30 -11.75 1.48
CA GLN A 231 19.09 -11.41 2.68
C GLN A 231 19.79 -12.63 3.29
#